data_AF-A0A9D7P6P4-F1
#
_entry.id   AF-A0A9D7P6P4-F1
#
_cell.length_a   1.000
_cell.length_b   1.000
_cell.length_c   1.000
_cell.angle_alpha   90.00
_cell.angle_beta   90.00
_cell.angle_gamma   90.00
#
_symmetry.space_group_name_H-M   'P 1'
#
loop_
_entity.id
_entity.type
_entity.pdbx_description
1 polymer ?
#
loop_
_entity_poly.entity_id
_entity_poly.type
_entity_poly.pdbx_seq_one_letter_code
_entity_poly.pdbx_strand_id
1 'polypeptide(L)'
;MKKILNILAVVTFIAVGLTATASAQRSPVSTKTKVDFDFYVGNKLMPAGEYRIRLMPASSESHKLIVLQKVDGDESAIIPSVPENNKGGLKPGSVKFNKVGDTYFLSGVQLGDESLFQTAIKGRTEKAATTRIANLNAGTRNGVVTEIPN
;
A
#
# COMPACT_ATOMS: atom_id res chain seq x y z
N MET A 1 64.97 -4.77 -25.97
CA MET A 1 63.76 -3.90 -25.82
C MET A 1 62.44 -4.58 -26.24
N LYS A 2 62.35 -5.93 -26.34
CA LYS A 2 61.10 -6.64 -26.71
C LYS A 2 60.33 -7.26 -25.53
N LYS A 3 60.98 -7.38 -24.35
CA LYS A 3 60.39 -8.01 -23.16
C LYS A 3 59.51 -7.05 -22.33
N ILE A 4 59.78 -5.75 -22.40
CA ILE A 4 59.00 -4.70 -21.72
C ILE A 4 57.64 -4.50 -22.40
N LEU A 5 57.57 -4.69 -23.73
CA LEU A 5 56.32 -4.56 -24.48
C LEU A 5 55.31 -5.67 -24.15
N ASN A 6 55.79 -6.89 -23.88
CA ASN A 6 54.93 -8.02 -23.52
C ASN A 6 54.39 -7.95 -22.09
N ILE A 7 55.10 -7.29 -21.17
CA ILE A 7 54.62 -7.10 -19.78
C ILE A 7 53.52 -6.04 -19.73
N LEU A 8 53.58 -5.02 -20.59
CA LEU A 8 52.55 -3.98 -20.64
C LEU A 8 51.21 -4.51 -21.16
N ALA A 9 51.22 -5.52 -22.04
CA ALA A 9 50.02 -6.13 -22.61
C ALA A 9 49.23 -7.00 -21.61
N VAL A 10 49.88 -7.56 -20.58
CA VAL A 10 49.23 -8.42 -19.58
C VAL A 10 48.53 -7.59 -18.49
N VAL A 11 49.02 -6.39 -18.19
CA VAL A 11 48.45 -5.51 -17.16
C VAL A 11 47.11 -4.90 -17.62
N THR A 12 46.89 -4.73 -18.92
CA THR A 12 45.65 -4.12 -19.45
C THR A 12 44.45 -5.07 -19.44
N PHE A 13 44.65 -6.39 -19.36
CA PHE A 13 43.54 -7.36 -19.42
C PHE A 13 42.84 -7.60 -18.07
N ILE A 14 43.46 -7.19 -16.95
CA ILE A 14 42.90 -7.36 -15.59
C ILE A 14 41.95 -6.19 -15.21
N ALA A 15 41.96 -5.09 -15.97
CA ALA A 15 41.19 -3.88 -15.64
C ALA A 15 39.69 -3.93 -16.03
N VAL A 16 39.21 -4.99 -16.71
CA VAL A 16 37.85 -5.04 -17.28
C VAL A 16 36.86 -5.86 -16.44
N GLY A 17 37.30 -6.55 -15.38
CA GLY A 17 36.48 -7.57 -14.70
C GLY A 17 35.58 -7.12 -13.54
N LEU A 18 35.60 -5.84 -13.13
CA LEU A 18 34.93 -5.39 -11.91
C LEU A 18 33.94 -4.24 -12.16
N THR A 19 33.11 -4.34 -13.20
CA THR A 19 31.83 -3.62 -13.16
C THR A 19 30.89 -4.43 -12.28
N ALA A 20 31.04 -4.26 -10.96
CA ALA A 20 30.03 -4.70 -10.02
C ALA A 20 28.72 -4.06 -10.47
N THR A 21 27.81 -4.86 -11.05
CA THR A 21 26.44 -4.43 -11.30
C THR A 21 25.85 -4.14 -9.93
N ALA A 22 25.89 -2.88 -9.53
CA ALA A 22 25.15 -2.39 -8.38
C ALA A 22 23.67 -2.59 -8.72
N SER A 23 23.15 -3.78 -8.40
CA SER A 23 21.73 -3.99 -8.32
C SER A 23 21.28 -3.08 -7.20
N ALA A 24 20.75 -1.91 -7.55
CA ALA A 24 20.07 -1.05 -6.60
C ALA A 24 18.83 -1.83 -6.16
N GLN A 25 19.00 -2.67 -5.13
CA GLN A 25 17.89 -3.25 -4.39
C GLN A 25 17.09 -2.07 -3.89
N ARG A 26 15.99 -1.79 -4.58
CA ARG A 26 15.08 -0.70 -4.25
C ARG A 26 14.55 -1.01 -2.86
N SER A 27 15.13 -0.36 -1.84
CA SER A 27 14.76 -0.59 -0.45
C SER A 27 13.24 -0.55 -0.32
N PRO A 28 12.61 -1.51 0.38
CA PRO A 28 11.17 -1.49 0.58
C PRO A 28 10.78 -0.14 1.17
N VAL A 29 10.00 0.65 0.42
CA VAL A 29 9.56 1.95 0.91
C VAL A 29 8.68 1.69 2.12
N SER A 30 9.08 2.28 3.26
CA SER A 30 8.39 2.10 4.53
C SER A 30 8.04 3.45 5.13
N THR A 31 6.87 3.55 5.75
CA THR A 31 6.47 4.72 6.54
C THR A 31 5.92 4.28 7.89
N LYS A 32 6.02 5.16 8.88
CA LYS A 32 5.33 5.00 10.17
C LYS A 32 4.17 5.97 10.22
N THR A 33 3.03 5.49 10.70
CA THR A 33 1.84 6.33 10.88
C THR A 33 1.18 6.01 12.20
N LYS A 34 0.66 7.03 12.87
CA LYS A 34 -0.17 6.88 14.06
C LYS A 34 -1.63 6.96 13.64
N VAL A 35 -2.43 5.99 14.07
CA VAL A 35 -3.86 5.91 13.81
C VAL A 35 -4.60 5.92 15.14
N ASP A 36 -5.43 6.92 15.38
CA ASP A 36 -6.10 7.13 16.67
C ASP A 36 -7.47 6.43 16.76
N PHE A 37 -7.78 5.52 15.83
CA PHE A 37 -9.05 4.77 15.78
C PHE A 37 -8.82 3.33 15.31
N ASP A 38 -9.76 2.45 15.63
CA ASP A 38 -9.75 1.07 15.15
C ASP A 38 -10.18 1.02 13.68
N PHE A 39 -9.51 0.18 12.89
CA PHE A 39 -9.75 0.07 11.45
C PHE A 39 -9.59 -1.35 10.95
N TYR A 40 -10.24 -1.67 9.84
CA TYR A 40 -10.10 -2.96 9.18
C TYR A 40 -9.06 -2.92 8.05
N VAL A 41 -8.26 -3.96 7.97
CA VAL A 41 -7.41 -4.28 6.82
C VAL A 41 -7.95 -5.57 6.21
N GLY A 42 -8.64 -5.44 5.08
CA GLY A 42 -9.35 -6.56 4.46
C GLY A 42 -10.47 -7.06 5.38
N ASN A 43 -10.22 -8.18 6.07
CA ASN A 43 -11.16 -8.77 7.03
C ASN A 43 -10.66 -8.72 8.49
N LYS A 44 -9.46 -8.19 8.73
CA LYS A 44 -8.85 -8.15 10.06
C LYS A 44 -9.06 -6.80 10.71
N LEU A 45 -9.56 -6.77 11.95
CA LEU A 45 -9.63 -5.57 12.77
C LEU A 45 -8.24 -5.28 13.35
N MET A 46 -7.80 -4.03 13.22
CA MET A 46 -6.54 -3.50 13.72
C MET A 46 -6.87 -2.40 14.73
N PRO A 47 -6.37 -2.48 15.97
CA PRO A 47 -6.66 -1.49 17.00
C PRO A 47 -5.99 -0.14 16.71
N ALA A 48 -6.44 0.95 17.36
CA ALA A 48 -5.72 2.22 17.36
C ALA A 48 -4.26 2.02 17.84
N GLY A 49 -3.33 2.74 17.21
CA GLY A 49 -1.90 2.66 17.55
C GLY A 49 -0.97 3.14 16.44
N GLU A 50 0.33 2.97 16.68
CA GLU A 50 1.37 3.25 15.69
C GLU A 50 1.63 2.01 14.83
N TYR A 51 1.65 2.23 13.52
CA TYR A 51 1.83 1.19 12.51
C TYR A 51 2.97 1.52 11.58
N ARG A 52 3.81 0.51 11.31
CA ARG A 52 4.76 0.52 10.21
C ARG A 52 4.10 -0.10 8.98
N ILE A 53 4.08 0.67 7.90
CA ILE A 53 3.51 0.30 6.62
C ILE A 53 4.66 0.09 5.64
N ARG A 54 4.66 -1.04 4.94
CA ARG A 54 5.64 -1.38 3.90
C ARG A 54 4.94 -1.83 2.64
N LEU A 55 5.51 -1.46 1.50
CA LEU A 55 5.17 -2.09 0.22
C LEU A 55 6.18 -3.17 -0.10
N MET A 56 5.70 -4.39 -0.29
CA MET A 56 6.52 -5.48 -0.81
C MET A 56 6.13 -5.76 -2.27
N PRO A 57 7.10 -6.02 -3.16
CA PRO A 57 6.77 -6.48 -4.50
C PRO A 57 5.98 -7.79 -4.42
N ALA A 58 4.91 -7.89 -5.20
CA ALA A 58 4.25 -9.16 -5.45
C ALA A 58 4.88 -9.84 -6.67
N SER A 59 4.34 -10.99 -7.09
CA SER A 59 4.80 -11.79 -8.23
C SER A 59 4.84 -11.04 -9.58
N SER A 60 4.33 -9.82 -9.67
CA SER A 60 4.35 -8.95 -10.85
C SER A 60 4.79 -7.53 -10.44
N GLU A 61 5.56 -6.86 -11.30
CA GLU A 61 6.17 -5.53 -10.99
C GLU A 61 5.17 -4.45 -10.59
N SER A 62 3.93 -4.54 -11.09
CA SER A 62 2.87 -3.55 -10.86
C SER A 62 2.01 -3.88 -9.63
N HIS A 63 1.96 -5.13 -9.20
CA HIS A 63 1.22 -5.53 -8.00
C HIS A 63 2.12 -5.46 -6.77
N LYS A 64 1.63 -4.85 -5.70
CA LYS A 64 2.35 -4.76 -4.43
C LYS A 64 1.50 -5.36 -3.32
N LEU A 65 2.15 -5.83 -2.28
CA LEU A 65 1.53 -6.21 -1.03
C LEU A 65 1.72 -5.07 -0.04
N ILE A 66 0.63 -4.57 0.53
CA ILE A 66 0.67 -3.65 1.66
C ILE A 66 0.80 -4.50 2.91
N VAL A 67 1.92 -4.33 3.61
CA VAL A 67 2.20 -4.98 4.89
C VAL A 67 2.08 -3.94 6.00
N LEU A 68 1.13 -4.14 6.90
CA LEU A 68 0.96 -3.38 8.12
C LEU A 68 1.47 -4.18 9.30
N GLN A 69 2.23 -3.54 10.17
CA GLN A 69 2.73 -4.11 11.41
C GLN A 69 2.63 -3.07 12.51
N LYS A 70 1.99 -3.41 13.63
CA LYS A 70 1.95 -2.56 14.82
C LYS A 70 3.37 -2.41 15.38
N VAL A 71 3.72 -1.21 15.84
CA VAL A 71 5.05 -0.95 16.42
C VAL A 71 5.16 -1.58 17.81
N ASP A 72 4.12 -1.41 18.63
CA ASP A 72 4.06 -1.89 20.01
C ASP A 72 3.16 -3.14 20.13
N GLY A 73 3.43 -4.18 19.35
CA GLY A 73 2.74 -5.46 19.46
C GLY A 73 2.86 -6.36 18.24
N ASP A 74 2.17 -7.50 18.29
CA ASP A 74 2.28 -8.56 17.29
C ASP A 74 1.23 -8.46 16.17
N GLU A 75 0.37 -7.44 16.24
CA GLU A 75 -0.68 -7.24 15.25
C GLU A 75 -0.09 -6.87 13.89
N SER A 76 -0.30 -7.77 12.92
CA SER A 76 0.10 -7.56 11.53
C SER A 76 -1.01 -7.94 10.56
N ALA A 77 -1.00 -7.31 9.39
CA ALA A 77 -1.93 -7.59 8.30
C ALA A 77 -1.20 -7.44 6.96
N ILE A 78 -1.57 -8.28 6.00
CA ILE A 78 -1.07 -8.24 4.63
C ILE A 78 -2.27 -8.16 3.71
N ILE A 79 -2.27 -7.21 2.79
CA ILE A 79 -3.34 -7.07 1.80
C ILE A 79 -2.76 -6.77 0.41
N PRO A 80 -3.23 -7.45 -0.64
CA PRO A 80 -2.85 -7.10 -2.00
C PRO A 80 -3.35 -5.70 -2.38
N SER A 81 -2.55 -4.99 -3.17
CA SER A 81 -2.90 -3.68 -3.72
C SER A 81 -2.75 -3.63 -5.24
N VAL A 82 -3.50 -2.72 -5.84
CA VAL A 82 -3.42 -2.36 -7.26
C VAL A 82 -2.95 -0.91 -7.39
N PRO A 83 -2.11 -0.59 -8.39
CA PRO A 83 -1.68 0.77 -8.64
C PRO A 83 -2.83 1.59 -9.24
N GLU A 84 -3.01 2.80 -8.76
CA GLU A 84 -3.96 3.80 -9.23
C GLU A 84 -3.24 5.15 -9.38
N ASN A 85 -3.69 6.00 -10.30
CA ASN A 85 -3.10 7.34 -10.43
C ASN A 85 -3.37 8.17 -9.17
N ASN A 86 -2.33 8.83 -8.64
CA ASN A 86 -2.45 9.75 -7.50
C ASN A 86 -3.12 11.08 -7.91
N LYS A 87 -4.40 11.03 -8.31
CA LYS A 87 -5.18 12.20 -8.71
C LYS A 87 -5.36 13.22 -7.58
N GLY A 88 -5.22 12.78 -6.33
CA GLY A 88 -5.38 13.62 -5.14
C GLY A 88 -4.12 14.37 -4.72
N GLY A 89 -2.99 14.21 -5.42
CA GLY A 89 -1.72 14.85 -5.03
C GLY A 89 -1.25 14.45 -3.63
N LEU A 90 -1.55 13.22 -3.20
CA LEU A 90 -1.16 12.72 -1.89
C LEU A 90 0.36 12.75 -1.76
N LYS A 91 0.84 13.27 -0.63
CA LYS A 91 2.27 13.31 -0.34
C LYS A 91 2.80 11.90 -0.05
N PRO A 92 4.09 11.63 -0.31
CA PRO A 92 4.74 10.40 0.15
C PRO A 92 4.53 10.19 1.65
N GLY A 93 4.19 8.97 2.05
CA GLY A 93 3.86 8.60 3.43
C GLY A 93 2.38 8.74 3.80
N SER A 94 1.52 9.18 2.88
CA SER A 94 0.08 9.31 3.16
C SER A 94 -0.62 7.96 3.20
N VAL A 95 -1.58 7.83 4.12
CA VAL A 95 -2.41 6.63 4.30
C VAL A 95 -3.87 7.06 4.19
N LYS A 96 -4.65 6.34 3.37
CA LYS A 96 -6.04 6.68 3.12
C LYS A 96 -6.96 5.62 3.70
N PHE A 97 -7.95 6.07 4.46
CA PHE A 97 -9.00 5.24 5.01
C PHE A 97 -10.34 5.58 4.35
N ASN A 98 -11.16 4.56 4.11
CA ASN A 98 -12.56 4.68 3.72
C ASN A 98 -13.43 4.50 4.96
N LYS A 99 -14.40 5.39 5.19
CA LYS A 99 -15.36 5.28 6.30
C LYS A 99 -16.68 4.75 5.76
N VAL A 100 -17.18 3.65 6.32
CA VAL A 100 -18.49 3.06 5.98
C VAL A 100 -19.29 2.92 7.27
N GLY A 101 -20.33 3.75 7.43
CA GLY A 101 -21.00 3.89 8.73
C GLY A 101 -20.03 4.46 9.77
N ASP A 102 -19.84 3.74 10.87
CA ASP A 102 -18.90 4.09 11.96
C ASP A 102 -17.58 3.32 11.89
N THR A 103 -17.34 2.58 10.81
CA THR A 103 -16.18 1.72 10.68
C THR A 103 -15.20 2.25 9.63
N TYR A 104 -13.91 2.22 9.96
CA TYR A 104 -12.83 2.60 9.05
C TYR A 104 -12.19 1.39 8.39
N PHE A 105 -11.85 1.52 7.11
CA PHE A 105 -11.21 0.49 6.30
C PHE A 105 -9.99 1.08 5.61
N LEU A 106 -8.86 0.36 5.63
CA LEU A 106 -7.68 0.74 4.86
C LEU A 106 -8.03 0.68 3.36
N SER A 107 -8.00 1.84 2.71
CA SER A 107 -8.34 1.96 1.29
C SER A 107 -7.11 2.02 0.38
N GLY A 108 -5.99 2.51 0.90
CA GLY A 108 -4.75 2.54 0.15
C GLY A 108 -3.69 3.41 0.79
N VAL A 109 -2.51 3.39 0.19
CA VAL A 109 -1.29 4.00 0.73
C VAL A 109 -0.48 4.65 -0.39
N GLN A 110 0.07 5.83 -0.12
CA GLN A 110 1.00 6.53 -1.01
C GLN A 110 2.40 6.41 -0.38
N LEU A 111 3.20 5.44 -0.82
CA LEU A 111 4.59 5.30 -0.35
C LEU A 111 5.55 5.60 -1.50
N GLY A 112 6.47 6.54 -1.25
CA GLY A 112 7.50 6.95 -2.19
C GLY A 112 7.05 8.03 -3.17
N ASP A 113 7.97 8.43 -4.04
CA ASP A 113 7.81 9.52 -5.00
C ASP A 113 7.16 9.07 -6.32
N GLU A 114 6.69 7.81 -6.40
CA GLU A 114 5.99 7.30 -7.57
C GLU A 114 4.62 7.99 -7.70
N SER A 115 4.25 8.36 -8.94
CA SER A 115 2.93 8.92 -9.30
C SER A 115 1.73 7.99 -8.98
N LEU A 116 2.01 6.78 -8.51
CA LEU A 116 1.04 5.72 -8.30
C LEU A 116 0.70 5.58 -6.82
N PHE A 117 -0.59 5.74 -6.53
CA PHE A 117 -1.23 5.40 -5.26
C PHE A 117 -1.52 3.89 -5.24
N GLN A 118 -1.24 3.22 -4.13
CA GLN A 118 -1.51 1.78 -4.00
C GLN A 118 -2.86 1.58 -3.30
N THR A 119 -3.87 1.20 -4.07
CA THR A 119 -5.23 0.96 -3.59
C THR A 119 -5.36 -0.48 -3.08
N ALA A 120 -5.77 -0.62 -1.82
CA ALA A 120 -5.96 -1.92 -1.19
C ALA A 120 -7.21 -2.61 -1.76
N ILE A 121 -7.12 -3.92 -2.03
CA ILE A 121 -8.28 -4.68 -2.51
C ILE A 121 -9.29 -4.83 -1.37
N LYS A 122 -10.52 -4.36 -1.61
CA LYS A 122 -11.61 -4.38 -0.62
C LYS A 122 -11.90 -5.80 -0.11
N GLY A 123 -11.92 -5.95 1.22
CA GLY A 123 -12.26 -7.19 1.91
C GLY A 123 -13.75 -7.54 1.82
N ARG A 124 -14.10 -8.74 2.30
CA ARG A 124 -15.51 -9.17 2.44
C ARG A 124 -16.25 -8.28 3.46
N THR A 125 -15.57 -7.93 4.55
CA THR A 125 -16.14 -7.08 5.61
C THR A 125 -16.51 -5.70 5.08
N GLU A 126 -15.63 -5.04 4.31
CA GLU A 126 -15.92 -3.73 3.70
C GLU A 126 -17.11 -3.82 2.72
N LYS A 127 -17.14 -4.86 1.87
CA LYS A 127 -18.24 -5.07 0.92
C LYS A 127 -19.57 -5.24 1.64
N ALA A 128 -19.62 -6.10 2.66
CA ALA A 128 -20.83 -6.34 3.45
C ALA A 128 -21.32 -5.07 4.17
N ALA A 129 -20.41 -4.30 4.76
CA ALA A 129 -20.74 -3.02 5.39
C ALA A 129 -21.32 -2.03 4.37
N THR A 130 -20.71 -1.92 3.19
CA THR A 130 -21.16 -1.01 2.13
C THR A 130 -22.55 -1.40 1.62
N THR A 131 -22.78 -2.69 1.36
CA THR A 131 -24.10 -3.19 0.92
C THR A 131 -25.17 -2.98 1.99
N ARG A 132 -24.86 -3.21 3.27
CA ARG A 132 -25.81 -3.00 4.36
C ARG A 132 -26.24 -1.54 4.45
N ILE A 133 -25.30 -0.59 4.40
CA ILE A 133 -25.63 0.84 4.42
C ILE A 133 -26.39 1.27 3.16
N ALA A 134 -26.01 0.75 1.98
CA ALA A 134 -26.74 1.03 0.75
C ALA A 134 -28.21 0.57 0.81
N ASN A 135 -28.47 -0.62 1.35
CA ASN A 135 -29.81 -1.16 1.51
C ASN A 135 -30.64 -0.39 2.55
N LEU A 136 -30.03 0.03 3.67
CA LEU A 136 -30.69 0.90 4.66
C LEU A 136 -31.11 2.23 4.02
N ASN A 137 -30.22 2.85 3.25
CA ASN A 137 -30.52 4.11 2.56
C ASN A 137 -31.58 3.97 1.46
N ALA A 138 -31.64 2.83 0.77
CA ALA A 138 -32.67 2.54 -0.22
C ALA A 138 -34.05 2.30 0.42
N GLY A 139 -34.10 1.61 1.57
CA GLY A 139 -35.33 1.42 2.35
C GLY A 139 -35.89 2.74 2.88
N THR A 140 -35.04 3.63 3.41
CA THR A 140 -35.45 4.95 3.91
C THR A 140 -35.97 5.87 2.81
N ARG A 141 -35.43 5.78 1.59
CA ARG A 141 -35.90 6.56 0.44
C ARG A 141 -37.27 6.14 -0.08
N ASN A 142 -37.69 4.89 0.19
CA ASN A 142 -38.95 4.33 -0.32
C ASN A 142 -40.10 4.37 0.70
N GLY A 143 -39.92 5.02 1.85
CA GLY A 143 -40.93 5.00 2.90
C GLY A 143 -41.06 6.31 3.68
N VAL A 144 -41.58 7.38 3.05
CA VAL A 144 -42.46 8.39 3.68
C VAL A 144 -43.25 9.12 2.58
N VAL A 145 -44.44 8.62 2.21
CA VAL A 145 -45.58 9.45 1.77
C VAL A 145 -46.82 8.81 2.42
N THR A 146 -47.07 9.12 3.68
CA THR A 146 -48.39 8.92 4.27
C THR A 146 -49.18 10.18 3.99
N GLU A 147 -50.03 10.14 2.97
CA GLU A 147 -51.10 11.10 2.78
C GLU A 147 -51.96 11.10 4.05
N ILE A 148 -52.13 12.29 4.64
CA ILE A 148 -53.08 12.50 5.73
C ILE A 148 -54.46 12.58 5.06
N PRO A 149 -55.38 11.64 5.29
CA PRO A 149 -56.73 11.77 4.77
C PRO A 149 -57.43 12.95 5.47
N ASN A 150 -58.09 13.77 4.67
CA ASN A 150 -58.94 14.89 5.09
C ASN A 150 -60.31 14.37 5.54
#